data_AF-X0RWB6-F1
#
_entry.id   AF-X0RWB6-F1
#
_cell.length_a   1.000
_cell.length_b   1.000
_cell.length_c   1.000
_cell.angle_alpha   90.00
_cell.angle_beta   90.00
_cell.angle_gamma   90.00
#
_symmetry.space_group_name_H-M   'P 1'
#
loop_
_entity.id
_entity.type
_entity.pdbx_description
1 polymer ?
#
loop_
_entity_poly.entity_id
_entity_poly.type
_entity_poly.pdbx_seq_one_letter_code
_entity_poly.pdbx_strand_id
1 'polypeptide(L)' 'HLDMIKNADYLIDLGPGAGDRGGYVIATGTPEEVAQEDSSFTGQYLKGVLAKHVGNRVSTIVGA' A
#
# COMPACT_ATOMS: atom_id res chain seq x y z
N HIS A 1 -5.99 -7.07 -6.71
CA HIS A 1 -4.81 -7.95 -6.56
C HIS A 1 -3.66 -7.12 -5.98
N LEU A 2 -3.45 -7.20 -4.65
CA LEU A 2 -2.48 -6.32 -3.95
C LEU A 2 -1.02 -6.68 -4.24
N ASP A 3 -0.76 -7.87 -4.80
CA ASP A 3 0.60 -8.30 -5.14
C ASP A 3 1.25 -7.46 -6.23
N MET A 4 0.47 -6.87 -7.14
CA MET A 4 1.02 -5.90 -8.10
C MET A 4 1.28 -4.54 -7.43
N ILE A 5 0.32 -4.04 -6.66
CA ILE A 5 0.38 -2.70 -6.07
C ILE A 5 1.55 -2.56 -5.09
N LYS A 6 1.80 -3.58 -4.26
CA LYS A 6 2.92 -3.57 -3.30
C LYS A 6 4.31 -3.61 -3.94
N ASN A 7 4.40 -4.02 -5.21
CA ASN A 7 5.66 -4.16 -5.95
C ASN A 7 5.86 -3.03 -6.97
N ALA A 8 4.97 -2.04 -7.00
CA ALA A 8 5.11 -0.89 -7.89
C ALA A 8 6.21 0.05 -7.36
N ASP A 9 6.94 0.69 -8.28
CA ASP A 9 7.92 1.72 -7.90
C ASP A 9 7.24 3.00 -7.40
N TYR A 10 6.03 3.29 -7.91
CA TYR A 10 5.28 4.50 -7.60
C TYR A 10 3.77 4.28 -7.71
N LEU A 11 3.02 4.92 -6.83
CA LEU A 11 1.57 4.90 -6.75
C LEU A 11 1.00 6.31 -6.78
N ILE A 12 -0.18 6.44 -7.39
CA ILE A 12 -1.07 7.60 -7.27
C ILE A 12 -2.40 7.05 -6.78
N ASP A 13 -2.80 7.42 -5.58
CA ASP A 13 -4.08 6.99 -5.00
C ASP A 13 -5.15 8.07 -5.13
N LEU A 14 -6.34 7.63 -5.53
CA LEU A 14 -7.47 8.51 -5.83
C LEU A 14 -8.59 8.28 -4.81
N GLY A 15 -9.22 9.38 -4.37
CA GLY A 15 -10.32 9.30 -3.41
C GLY A 15 -10.82 10.69 -3.01
N PRO A 16 -11.37 10.84 -1.78
CA PRO A 16 -11.52 9.85 -0.71
C PRO A 16 -12.66 8.83 -0.92
N GLY A 17 -13.55 9.08 -1.89
CA GLY A 17 -14.65 8.19 -2.24
C GLY A 17 -14.77 7.99 -3.76
N ALA A 18 -15.89 7.39 -4.19
CA ALA A 18 -16.22 7.25 -5.60
C ALA A 18 -17.23 8.33 -6.06
N GLY A 19 -17.33 8.54 -7.37
CA GLY A 19 -18.25 9.53 -7.97
C GLY A 19 -17.93 10.95 -7.52
N ASP A 20 -18.96 11.72 -7.15
CA ASP A 20 -18.85 13.13 -6.73
C ASP A 20 -18.00 13.34 -5.46
N ARG A 21 -17.71 12.26 -4.71
CA ARG A 21 -16.84 12.29 -3.52
C ARG A 21 -15.40 11.86 -3.84
N GLY A 22 -15.07 11.65 -5.12
CA GLY A 22 -13.78 11.20 -5.60
C GLY A 22 -13.16 12.14 -6.61
N GLY A 23 -12.12 11.64 -7.30
CA GLY A 23 -11.43 12.40 -8.36
C GLY A 23 -10.29 13.28 -7.86
N TYR A 24 -9.93 13.18 -6.59
CA TYR A 24 -8.78 13.88 -6.02
C TYR A 24 -7.61 12.92 -5.85
N VAL A 25 -6.40 13.43 -6.10
CA VAL A 25 -5.18 12.77 -5.68
C VAL A 25 -5.06 12.97 -4.17
N ILE A 26 -5.08 11.86 -3.42
CA ILE A 26 -5.04 11.89 -1.95
C ILE A 26 -3.70 11.38 -1.39
N ALA A 27 -2.97 10.57 -2.17
CA ALA A 27 -1.63 10.11 -1.82
C ALA A 27 -0.82 9.86 -3.10
N THR A 28 0.49 10.11 -3.03
CA THR A 28 1.44 9.75 -4.09
C THR A 28 2.77 9.37 -3.47
N GLY A 29 3.46 8.38 -4.02
CA GLY A 29 4.75 7.94 -3.49
C GLY A 29 5.00 6.47 -3.76
N THR A 30 5.99 5.91 -3.08
CA THR A 30 6.20 4.45 -3.06
C THR A 30 5.03 3.75 -2.33
N PRO A 31 4.86 2.43 -2.49
CA PRO A 31 3.87 1.67 -1.73
C PRO A 31 4.00 1.84 -0.21
N GLU A 32 5.23 1.93 0.30
CA GLU A 32 5.51 2.16 1.73
C GLU A 32 5.06 3.55 2.19
N GLU A 33 5.28 4.58 1.36
CA GLU A 33 4.87 5.96 1.65
C GLU A 33 3.34 6.08 1.64
N VAL A 34 2.67 5.56 0.60
CA VAL A 34 1.20 5.54 0.52
C VAL A 34 0.58 4.74 1.67
N ALA A 35 1.25 3.68 2.15
CA ALA A 35 0.78 2.90 3.30
C ALA A 35 0.79 3.66 4.64
N GLN A 36 1.44 4.84 4.72
CA GLN A 36 1.38 5.72 5.89
C GLN A 36 0.31 6.80 5.79
N GLU A 37 -0.35 6.95 4.64
CA GLU A 37 -1.37 7.99 4.46
C GLU A 37 -2.72 7.53 5.00
N ASP A 38 -3.14 8.09 6.14
CA ASP A 38 -4.37 7.69 6.82
C ASP A 38 -5.63 7.94 5.98
N SER A 39 -5.61 8.94 5.11
CA SER A 39 -6.73 9.23 4.20
C SER A 39 -6.86 8.24 3.04
N SER A 40 -5.84 7.40 2.80
CA SER A 40 -5.80 6.40 1.74
C SER A 40 -6.35 5.05 2.21
N PHE A 41 -7.54 4.68 1.74
CA PHE A 41 -8.06 3.32 1.95
C PHE A 41 -7.11 2.27 1.36
N THR A 42 -6.53 2.54 0.19
CA THR A 42 -5.53 1.68 -0.46
C THR A 42 -4.31 1.48 0.46
N GLY A 43 -3.80 2.57 1.06
CA GLY A 43 -2.69 2.58 2.01
C GLY A 43 -2.96 1.74 3.24
N GLN A 44 -4.16 1.84 3.81
CA GLN A 44 -4.58 1.01 4.97
C GLN A 44 -4.49 -0.49 4.66
N TYR A 45 -4.89 -0.93 3.46
CA TYR A 45 -4.74 -2.33 3.04
C TYR A 45 -3.27 -2.70 2.75
N LEU A 46 -2.51 -1.80 2.12
CA LEU A 46 -1.09 -2.01 1.82
C LEU A 46 -0.27 -2.23 3.08
N LYS A 47 -0.53 -1.46 4.14
CA LYS A 47 0.15 -1.59 5.45
C LYS A 47 0.12 -3.02 5.98
N GLY A 48 -1.03 -3.68 5.89
CA GLY A 48 -1.18 -5.08 6.31
C GLY A 48 -0.43 -6.09 5.44
N VAL A 49 -0.29 -5.83 4.14
CA VAL A 49 0.42 -6.72 3.20
C VAL A 49 1.94 -6.56 3.32
N LEU A 50 2.42 -5.32 3.42
CA LEU A 50 3.85 -5.02 3.55
C LEU A 50 4.43 -5.60 4.86
N ALA A 51 3.70 -5.50 5.97
CA ALA A 51 4.11 -6.08 7.24
C ALA A 51 4.33 -7.61 7.16
N LYS A 52 3.44 -8.33 6.46
CA LYS A 52 3.57 -9.78 6.24
C LYS A 52 4.76 -10.14 5.36
N HIS A 53 5.12 -9.27 4.41
CA HIS A 53 6.24 -9.50 3.50
C HIS A 53 7.59 -9.41 4.23
N VAL A 54 7.73 -8.47 5.17
CA VAL A 54 8.92 -8.39 6.04
C VAL A 54 9.03 -9.62 6.94
N GLY A 55 7.93 -10.04 7.57
CA GLY A 55 7.91 -11.23 8.44
C GLY A 55 8.33 -12.50 7.71
N ASN A 56 7.86 -12.70 6.47
CA ASN A 56 8.22 -13.87 5.67
C ASN A 56 9.70 -13.92 5.26
N ARG A 57 10.33 -12.76 5.00
CA ARG A 57 11.76 -12.72 4.66
C ARG A 57 12.64 -13.14 5.83
N VAL A 58 12.24 -12.80 7.07
CA VAL A 58 12.97 -13.21 8.27
C VAL A 58 12.85 -14.73 8.46
N SER A 59 11.64 -15.29 8.40
CA SER A 59 11.44 -16.75 8.58
C SER A 59 12.22 -17.62 7.59
N THR A 60 12.43 -17.16 6.35
CA THR A 60 13.25 -17.90 5.37
C THR A 60 14.73 -17.89 5.71
N ILE A 61 15.23 -16.84 6.36
CA ILE A 61 16.65 -16.69 6.71
C ILE A 61 17.01 -17.46 7.99
N VAL A 62 16.09 -17.55 8.96
CA VAL A 62 16.33 -18.28 10.24
C VAL A 62 15.92 -19.76 10.21
N GLY A 63 15.35 -20.23 9.09
CA GLY A 63 14.71 -21.55 8.97
C GLY A 63 15.42 -22.55 8.04
N ALA A 64 16.75 -22.50 7.91
CA ALA A 64 17.55 -23.50 7.20
C ALA A 64 18.74 -23.96 8.06
#